data_AF-V5SHV4-F1
#
_entry.id   AF-V5SHV4-F1
#
_cell.length_a   1.000
_cell.length_b   1.000
_cell.length_c   1.000
_cell.angle_alpha   90.00
_cell.angle_beta   90.00
_cell.angle_gamma   90.00
#
_symmetry.space_group_name_H-M   'P 1'
#
loop_
_entity.id
_entity.type
_entity.pdbx_description
1 polymer ?
#
loop_
_entity_poly.entity_id
_entity_poly.type
_entity_poly.pdbx_seq_one_letter_code
_entity_poly.pdbx_strand_id
1 'polypeptide(L)'
;MYTAFVCVFPLILLLFEWGLRTIMSVNTFEFTGPALAAAGVSFLPPLVRPKIINVKIRNRPDVIAVSKADHILTSIVWMTLLLFLFAWCAACYVSIKFPQSAHLWINDHLLIGIVVYASCLAFVFVKEKV
;
A
#
# COMPACT_ATOMS: atom_id res chain seq x y z
N MET A 1 0.94 19.14 -1.82
CA MET A 1 1.89 18.01 -2.01
C MET A 1 1.36 16.67 -1.49
N TYR A 2 0.69 16.61 -0.32
CA TYR A 2 0.10 15.37 0.24
C TYR A 2 -0.99 14.75 -0.66
N THR A 3 -1.96 15.55 -1.09
CA THR A 3 -3.03 15.11 -2.01
C THR A 3 -2.46 14.61 -3.33
N ALA A 4 -1.37 15.22 -3.81
CA ALA A 4 -0.70 14.78 -5.02
C ALA A 4 -0.09 13.37 -4.83
N PHE A 5 0.60 13.07 -3.74
CA PHE A 5 1.12 11.71 -3.52
C PHE A 5 0.01 10.67 -3.35
N VAL A 6 -1.05 10.99 -2.61
CA VAL A 6 -2.19 10.09 -2.39
C VAL A 6 -2.97 9.84 -3.69
N CYS A 7 -3.09 10.84 -4.58
CA CYS A 7 -3.77 10.68 -5.86
C CYS A 7 -2.86 10.11 -6.96
N VAL A 8 -1.57 10.46 -6.98
CA VAL A 8 -0.61 10.05 -8.03
C VAL A 8 -0.09 8.63 -7.80
N PHE A 9 0.10 8.21 -6.56
CA PHE A 9 0.64 6.88 -6.27
C PHE A 9 -0.25 5.71 -6.78
N PRO A 10 -1.58 5.71 -6.57
CA PRO A 10 -2.47 4.74 -7.22
C PRO A 10 -2.41 4.80 -8.75
N LEU A 11 -2.33 6.01 -9.33
CA LEU A 11 -2.24 6.18 -10.78
C LEU A 11 -0.93 5.60 -11.33
N ILE A 12 0.18 5.76 -10.62
CA ILE A 12 1.47 5.16 -10.98
C ILE A 12 1.34 3.62 -10.99
N LEU A 13 0.79 3.02 -9.95
CA LEU A 13 0.61 1.56 -9.89
C LEU A 13 -0.29 1.05 -11.03
N LEU A 14 -1.38 1.78 -11.30
CA LEU A 14 -2.30 1.46 -12.41
C LEU A 14 -1.60 1.56 -13.77
N LEU A 15 -0.79 2.61 -13.99
CA LEU A 15 -0.01 2.77 -15.22
C LEU A 15 1.04 1.68 -15.39
N PHE A 16 1.74 1.29 -14.31
CA PHE A 16 2.69 0.19 -14.34
C PHE A 16 2.02 -1.13 -14.71
N GLU A 17 0.86 -1.43 -14.12
CA GLU A 17 0.14 -2.67 -14.44
C GLU A 17 -0.40 -2.65 -15.87
N TRP A 18 -0.96 -1.53 -16.32
CA TRP A 18 -1.45 -1.40 -17.69
C TRP A 18 -0.31 -1.54 -18.71
N GLY A 19 0.87 -0.98 -18.41
CA GLY A 19 2.08 -1.16 -19.20
C GLY A 19 2.51 -2.63 -19.29
N LEU A 20 2.55 -3.33 -18.14
CA LEU A 20 2.89 -4.77 -18.10
C LEU A 20 1.91 -5.61 -18.92
N ARG A 21 0.60 -5.37 -18.81
CA ARG A 21 -0.41 -6.09 -19.57
C ARG A 21 -0.37 -5.81 -21.07
N THR A 22 -0.07 -4.57 -21.45
CA THR A 22 0.09 -4.18 -22.86
C THR A 22 1.28 -4.89 -23.49
N ILE A 23 2.42 -4.94 -22.79
CA ILE A 23 3.61 -5.68 -23.25
C ILE A 23 3.32 -7.18 -23.36
N MET A 24 2.49 -7.74 -22.47
CA MET A 24 2.22 -9.17 -22.40
C MET A 24 0.95 -9.63 -23.14
N SER A 25 0.20 -8.72 -23.78
CA SER A 25 -1.03 -9.00 -24.55
C SER A 25 -2.09 -9.83 -23.79
N VAL A 26 -2.31 -9.53 -22.51
CA VAL A 26 -3.21 -10.29 -21.61
C VAL A 26 -4.55 -9.59 -21.44
N ASN A 27 -5.62 -10.37 -21.29
CA ASN A 27 -6.98 -9.87 -21.04
C ASN A 27 -7.06 -8.97 -19.79
N THR A 28 -7.84 -7.89 -19.90
CA THR A 28 -7.96 -6.85 -18.86
C THR A 28 -9.00 -7.20 -17.78
N PHE A 29 -9.77 -8.28 -17.95
CA PHE A 29 -10.82 -8.66 -17.01
C PHE A 29 -10.29 -9.28 -15.69
N GLU A 30 -9.07 -9.81 -15.68
CA GLU A 30 -8.44 -10.40 -14.49
C GLU A 30 -7.66 -9.37 -13.65
N PHE A 31 -7.94 -8.09 -13.89
CA PHE A 31 -7.31 -6.91 -13.29
C PHE A 31 -7.70 -6.66 -11.83
N THR A 32 -8.72 -7.34 -11.32
CA THR A 32 -9.34 -7.03 -10.02
C THR A 32 -8.41 -7.24 -8.83
N GLY A 33 -7.60 -8.29 -8.84
CA GLY A 33 -6.70 -8.61 -7.72
C GLY A 33 -5.54 -7.62 -7.55
N PRO A 34 -4.70 -7.43 -8.59
CA PRO A 34 -3.65 -6.43 -8.57
C PRO A 34 -4.16 -5.00 -8.33
N ALA A 35 -5.30 -4.61 -8.92
CA ALA A 35 -5.91 -3.30 -8.68
C ALA A 35 -6.31 -3.11 -7.20
N LEU A 36 -6.86 -4.15 -6.57
CA LEU A 36 -7.23 -4.11 -5.16
C LEU A 36 -5.99 -4.02 -4.26
N ALA A 37 -4.92 -4.76 -4.56
CA ALA A 37 -3.65 -4.61 -3.88
C ALA A 37 -3.10 -3.18 -4.04
N ALA A 38 -3.09 -2.62 -5.25
CA ALA A 38 -2.62 -1.26 -5.52
C ALA A 38 -3.41 -0.21 -4.73
N ALA A 39 -4.74 -0.33 -4.69
CA ALA A 39 -5.61 0.53 -3.90
C ALA A 39 -5.26 0.43 -2.40
N GLY A 40 -5.06 -0.78 -1.88
CA GLY A 40 -4.64 -1.00 -0.50
C GLY A 40 -3.30 -0.34 -0.18
N VAL A 41 -2.26 -0.62 -0.99
CA VAL A 41 -0.91 -0.05 -0.77
C VAL A 41 -0.95 1.48 -0.78
N SER A 42 -1.84 2.10 -1.56
CA SER A 42 -1.96 3.56 -1.59
C SER A 42 -2.37 4.21 -0.26
N PHE A 43 -2.92 3.44 0.67
CA PHE A 43 -3.23 3.92 2.02
C PHE A 43 -2.00 4.01 2.93
N LEU A 44 -0.90 3.33 2.63
CA LEU A 44 0.29 3.29 3.49
C LEU A 44 1.19 4.54 3.41
N PRO A 45 1.49 5.14 2.24
CA PRO A 45 2.31 6.34 2.13
C PRO A 45 1.93 7.50 3.08
N PRO A 46 0.65 7.85 3.33
CA PRO A 46 0.33 8.90 4.28
C PRO A 46 0.62 8.51 5.74
N LEU A 47 0.56 7.23 6.10
CA LEU A 47 0.78 6.72 7.47
C LEU A 47 2.27 6.72 7.87
N VAL A 48 3.16 6.86 6.91
CA VAL A 48 4.62 6.96 7.08
C VAL A 48 5.05 8.27 7.75
N ARG A 49 4.16 9.25 7.88
CA ARG A 49 4.49 10.48 8.60
C ARG A 49 4.14 10.34 10.08
N PRO A 50 5.07 10.66 10.99
CA PRO A 50 4.75 10.66 12.41
C PRO A 50 3.93 11.91 12.77
N LYS A 51 3.03 11.76 13.75
CA LYS A 51 2.18 12.82 14.29
C LYS A 51 3.01 13.75 15.17
N ILE A 52 3.10 15.02 14.76
CA ILE A 52 3.85 16.04 15.49
C ILE A 52 3.10 16.42 16.77
N ILE A 53 3.76 16.28 17.92
CA ILE A 53 3.25 16.75 19.20
C ILE A 53 3.77 18.16 19.40
N ASN A 54 2.86 19.14 19.51
CA ASN A 54 3.20 20.54 19.75
C ASN A 54 3.65 20.76 21.20
N VAL A 55 4.86 20.31 21.53
CA VAL A 55 5.51 20.63 22.81
C VAL A 55 6.46 21.80 22.57
N LYS A 56 6.21 22.95 23.19
CA LYS A 56 7.14 24.09 23.15
C LYS A 56 8.35 23.79 24.03
N ILE A 57 9.42 23.26 23.44
CA ILE A 57 10.70 23.07 24.13
C ILE A 57 11.39 24.44 24.22
N ARG A 58 11.45 24.99 25.43
CA ARG A 58 11.84 26.38 25.76
C ARG A 58 13.21 26.83 25.23
N ASN A 59 14.06 25.91 24.76
CA ASN A 59 15.43 26.17 24.28
C ASN A 59 15.79 25.52 22.93
N ARG A 60 14.84 24.89 22.22
CA ARG A 60 15.09 24.29 20.90
C ARG A 60 13.87 24.42 20.00
N PRO A 61 13.71 25.55 19.28
CA PRO A 61 12.57 25.77 18.38
C PRO A 61 12.54 24.79 17.19
N ASP A 62 13.66 24.15 16.87
CA ASP A 62 13.81 23.29 15.69
C ASP A 62 13.52 21.80 15.96
N VAL A 63 13.14 21.44 17.20
CA VAL A 63 12.95 20.05 17.59
C VAL A 63 11.48 19.66 17.48
N ILE A 64 11.20 18.71 16.60
CA ILE A 64 9.89 18.09 16.43
C ILE A 64 9.77 16.97 17.46
N ALA A 65 8.85 17.12 18.42
CA ALA A 65 8.52 16.05 19.37
C ALA A 65 7.52 15.07 18.73
N VAL A 66 7.82 13.78 18.82
CA VAL A 66 7.01 12.68 18.31
C VAL A 66 6.92 11.58 19.36
N SER A 67 5.77 10.91 19.44
CA SER A 67 5.61 9.79 20.36
C SER A 67 6.53 8.63 19.97
N LYS A 68 7.14 7.98 20.96
CA LYS A 68 7.96 6.77 20.72
C LYS A 68 7.16 5.67 20.03
N ALA A 69 5.90 5.50 20.40
CA ALA A 69 5.00 4.51 19.79
C ALA A 69 4.75 4.85 18.31
N ASP A 70 4.53 6.13 18.00
CA ASP A 70 4.25 6.60 16.66
C ASP A 70 5.49 6.52 15.74
N HIS A 71 6.69 6.76 16.28
CA HIS A 71 7.95 6.55 15.57
C HIS A 71 8.16 5.07 15.21
N ILE A 72 7.94 4.15 16.15
CA ILE A 72 8.06 2.70 15.90
C ILE A 72 7.04 2.26 14.85
N LEU A 73 5.77 2.68 14.98
CA LEU A 73 4.71 2.36 14.04
C LEU A 73 5.06 2.84 12.63
N THR A 74 5.62 4.04 12.51
CA THR A 74 6.07 4.61 11.24
C THR A 74 7.14 3.75 10.55
N SER A 75 8.12 3.23 11.30
CA SER A 75 9.11 2.30 10.76
C SER A 75 8.48 0.97 10.30
N ILE A 76 7.50 0.45 11.04
CA ILE A 76 6.76 -0.77 10.67
C ILE A 76 5.96 -0.54 9.38
N VAL A 77 5.30 0.62 9.23
CA VAL A 77 4.56 0.99 8.02
C VAL A 77 5.48 1.02 6.80
N TRP A 78 6.71 1.55 6.92
CA TRP A 78 7.69 1.52 5.84
C TRP A 78 8.06 0.11 5.39
N MET A 79 8.36 -0.79 6.34
CA MET A 79 8.67 -2.18 6.02
C MET A 79 7.47 -2.88 5.35
N THR A 80 6.27 -2.61 5.87
CA THR A 80 5.01 -3.16 5.33
C THR A 80 4.73 -2.65 3.92
N LEU A 81 4.99 -1.37 3.65
CA LEU A 81 4.82 -0.77 2.32
C LEU A 81 5.69 -1.47 1.28
N LEU A 82 6.96 -1.73 1.60
CA LEU A 82 7.85 -2.49 0.72
C LEU A 82 7.36 -3.92 0.51
N LEU A 83 6.98 -4.60 1.58
CA LEU A 83 6.46 -5.97 1.52
C LEU A 83 5.22 -6.06 0.62
N PHE A 84 4.29 -5.11 0.75
CA PHE A 84 3.05 -5.10 -0.04
C PHE A 84 3.25 -4.65 -1.48
N LEU A 85 4.28 -3.86 -1.79
CA LEU A 85 4.71 -3.63 -3.17
C LEU A 85 5.19 -4.94 -3.83
N PHE A 86 5.93 -5.78 -3.10
CA PHE A 86 6.30 -7.12 -3.60
C PHE A 86 5.07 -8.02 -3.75
N ALA A 87 4.13 -8.00 -2.81
CA ALA A 87 2.88 -8.75 -2.91
C ALA A 87 2.02 -8.29 -4.09
N TRP A 88 1.97 -6.97 -4.35
CA TRP A 88 1.31 -6.42 -5.54
C TRP A 88 1.98 -6.89 -6.83
N CYS A 89 3.32 -6.86 -6.91
CA CYS A 89 4.05 -7.38 -8.05
C CYS A 89 3.79 -8.88 -8.26
N ALA A 90 3.72 -9.67 -7.17
CA ALA A 90 3.35 -11.07 -7.23
C ALA A 90 1.91 -11.27 -7.72
N ALA A 91 0.96 -10.43 -7.28
CA ALA A 91 -0.42 -10.46 -7.79
C ALA A 91 -0.47 -10.17 -9.30
N CYS A 92 0.29 -9.18 -9.78
CA CYS A 92 0.43 -8.89 -11.22
C CYS A 92 0.97 -10.12 -11.96
N TYR A 93 2.04 -10.72 -11.46
CA TYR A 93 2.64 -11.91 -12.08
C TYR A 93 1.67 -13.09 -12.13
N VAL A 94 1.01 -13.42 -11.01
CA VAL A 94 0.05 -14.52 -10.93
C VAL A 94 -1.15 -14.28 -11.84
N SER A 95 -1.68 -13.05 -11.86
CA SER A 95 -2.77 -12.67 -12.75
C SER A 95 -2.40 -12.85 -14.23
N ILE A 96 -1.14 -12.63 -14.60
CA ILE A 96 -0.69 -12.76 -15.99
C ILE A 96 -0.36 -14.22 -16.35
N LYS A 97 0.37 -14.93 -15.49
CA LYS A 97 0.89 -16.28 -15.81
C LYS A 97 -0.10 -17.39 -15.46
N PHE A 98 -0.86 -17.23 -14.39
CA PHE A 98 -1.75 -18.25 -13.85
C PHE A 98 -3.14 -17.66 -13.53
N PRO A 99 -3.82 -17.11 -14.54
CA PRO A 99 -5.05 -16.35 -14.35
C PRO A 99 -6.20 -17.16 -13.72
N GLN A 100 -6.25 -18.46 -14.00
CA GLN A 100 -7.25 -19.39 -13.47
C GLN A 100 -6.77 -20.18 -12.26
N SER A 101 -5.58 -19.88 -11.73
CA SER A 101 -5.13 -20.50 -10.48
C SER A 101 -6.00 -19.99 -9.34
N ALA A 102 -6.70 -20.91 -8.69
CA ALA A 102 -7.63 -20.61 -7.64
C ALA A 102 -7.43 -21.56 -6.46
N HIS A 103 -7.38 -20.99 -5.27
CA HIS A 103 -7.39 -21.71 -4.01
C HIS A 103 -8.73 -21.43 -3.30
N LEU A 104 -9.43 -22.47 -2.84
CA LEU A 104 -10.74 -22.33 -2.18
C LEU A 104 -11.77 -21.52 -3.00
N TRP A 105 -11.84 -21.75 -4.32
CA TRP A 105 -12.80 -21.09 -5.24
C TRP A 105 -12.55 -19.59 -5.46
N ILE A 106 -11.44 -19.05 -4.96
CA ILE A 106 -11.04 -17.64 -5.15
C ILE A 106 -9.74 -17.63 -5.96
N ASN A 107 -9.68 -16.80 -7.00
CA ASN A 107 -8.46 -16.65 -7.80
C ASN A 107 -7.30 -16.13 -6.91
N ASP A 108 -6.12 -16.71 -7.07
CA ASP A 108 -4.97 -16.43 -6.20
C ASP A 108 -4.56 -14.94 -6.26
N HIS A 109 -4.61 -14.34 -7.45
CA HIS A 109 -4.33 -12.91 -7.62
C HIS A 109 -5.34 -12.02 -6.87
N LEU A 110 -6.61 -12.45 -6.79
CA LEU A 110 -7.66 -11.76 -6.06
C LEU A 110 -7.48 -11.92 -4.54
N LEU A 111 -7.12 -13.12 -4.09
CA LEU A 111 -6.83 -13.39 -2.69
C LEU A 111 -5.68 -12.51 -2.17
N ILE A 112 -4.59 -12.41 -2.93
CA ILE A 112 -3.46 -11.50 -2.59
C ILE A 112 -3.96 -10.05 -2.49
N GLY A 113 -4.77 -9.62 -3.47
CA GLY A 113 -5.40 -8.29 -3.47
C GLY A 113 -6.19 -8.00 -2.20
N ILE A 114 -7.08 -8.94 -1.82
CA ILE A 114 -7.95 -8.81 -0.64
C ILE A 114 -7.12 -8.74 0.64
N VAL A 115 -6.14 -9.63 0.79
CA VAL A 115 -5.29 -9.68 2.00
C VAL A 115 -4.48 -8.40 2.15
N VAL A 116 -3.87 -7.90 1.07
CA VAL A 116 -3.12 -6.64 1.08
C VAL A 116 -4.04 -5.47 1.43
N TYR A 117 -5.20 -5.37 0.79
CA TYR A 117 -6.16 -4.30 1.04
C TYR A 117 -6.65 -4.29 2.49
N ALA A 118 -7.11 -5.43 3.00
CA ALA A 118 -7.59 -5.56 4.38
C ALA A 118 -6.49 -5.22 5.40
N SER A 119 -5.26 -5.66 5.14
CA SER A 119 -4.11 -5.36 6.00
C SER A 119 -3.78 -3.86 6.00
N CYS A 120 -3.76 -3.21 4.84
CA CYS A 120 -3.57 -1.76 4.75
C CYS A 120 -4.66 -0.99 5.50
N LEU A 121 -5.92 -1.42 5.38
CA LEU A 121 -7.04 -0.83 6.09
C LEU A 121 -6.86 -0.98 7.61
N ALA A 122 -6.41 -2.14 8.08
CA ALA A 122 -6.08 -2.34 9.50
C ALA A 122 -4.98 -1.38 9.98
N PHE A 123 -3.95 -1.13 9.18
CA PHE A 123 -2.91 -0.14 9.49
C PHE A 123 -3.45 1.28 9.63
N VAL A 124 -4.41 1.68 8.79
CA VAL A 124 -5.10 2.97 8.91
C VAL A 124 -5.78 3.07 10.28
N PHE A 125 -6.60 2.08 10.64
CA PHE A 125 -7.31 2.07 11.93
C PHE A 125 -6.37 2.05 13.15
N VAL A 126 -5.24 1.31 13.07
CA VAL A 126 -4.26 1.28 14.15
C VAL A 126 -3.59 2.65 14.31
N LYS A 127 -3.18 3.29 13.21
CA LYS A 127 -2.54 4.60 13.23
C LYS A 127 -3.47 5.71 13.69
N GLU A 128 -4.78 5.60 13.48
CA GLU A 128 -5.74 6.57 14.04
C GLU A 128 -5.74 6.55 15.58
N LYS A 129 -5.55 5.38 16.19
CA LYS A 129 -5.58 5.19 17.65
C LYS A 129 -4.27 5.50 18.38
N VAL A 130 -3.14 5.52 17.66
CA VAL A 130 -1.79 5.82 18.18
C VAL A 130 -1.47 7.31 18.06
#